data_AF-A0A1M6GWT6-F1
#
_entry.id   AF-A0A1M6GWT6-F1
#
_cell.length_a   1.000
_cell.length_b   1.000
_cell.length_c   1.000
_cell.angle_alpha   90.00
_cell.angle_beta   90.00
_cell.angle_gamma   90.00
#
_symmetry.space_group_name_H-M   'P 1'
#
loop_
_entity.id
_entity.type
_entity.pdbx_description
1 polymer ?
#
loop_
_entity_poly.entity_id
_entity_poly.type
_entity_poly.pdbx_seq_one_letter_code
_entity_poly.pdbx_strand_id
1 'polypeptide(L)'
;MINIKIYTDGSFQKNKAGISFLIINPGKNKILGYTNLKCKKNIQAELQAIIHALQYLLYIDMSLEDKEIEIVTDEISIVEVFSSQKYKIWDSCQWKKENGRVVIKCTKEWFILSCLVKKIGDMVMIRFSKTSKDDSQNKVVHGFANYARKLQFCKKNSVHILEAENNEDFVFKETVDVSENREVKEILNIGRPWKSNKNKADFKWYIERQHEIVYIDTHDIIITEEIHLNCNSLNFGTLFRTAAESQEISYPIAVRPLENGKYSLVAGITRLITAKLFNIPMVPCVITHFTNEEFIKQNLVNVGGNN
;
A
#
# COMPACT_ATOMS: atom_id res chain seq x y z
N MET A 1 -17.17 -1.28 -24.36
CA MET A 1 -16.68 -1.31 -22.97
C MET A 1 -17.85 -0.96 -22.06
N ILE A 2 -18.25 -1.88 -21.19
CA ILE A 2 -19.38 -1.65 -20.27
C ILE A 2 -18.82 -0.94 -19.03
N ASN A 3 -19.39 0.20 -18.66
CA ASN A 3 -18.94 0.96 -17.49
C ASN A 3 -19.85 0.66 -16.29
N ILE A 4 -19.31 -0.04 -15.29
CA ILE A 4 -19.95 -0.25 -14.00
C ILE A 4 -19.71 1.00 -13.17
N LYS A 5 -20.79 1.63 -12.69
CA LYS A 5 -20.70 2.75 -11.76
C LYS A 5 -21.03 2.30 -10.34
N ILE A 6 -20.19 2.69 -9.40
CA ILE A 6 -20.35 2.40 -7.98
C ILE A 6 -20.41 3.71 -7.22
N TYR A 7 -21.60 4.10 -6.80
CA TYR A 7 -21.80 5.26 -5.91
C TYR A 7 -21.63 4.81 -4.47
N THR A 8 -20.98 5.63 -3.63
CA THR A 8 -20.72 5.28 -2.23
C THR A 8 -20.87 6.49 -1.32
N ASP A 9 -21.41 6.30 -0.12
CA ASP A 9 -21.45 7.35 0.91
C ASP A 9 -21.33 6.79 2.34
N GLY A 10 -20.74 7.59 3.23
CA GLY A 10 -20.55 7.30 4.65
C GLY A 10 -21.10 8.39 5.57
N SER A 11 -22.16 8.08 6.32
CA SER A 11 -22.70 8.98 7.34
C SER A 11 -22.12 8.65 8.72
N PHE A 12 -21.52 9.62 9.42
CA PHE A 12 -20.89 9.43 10.74
C PHE A 12 -21.46 10.33 11.84
N GLN A 13 -21.77 9.77 13.02
CA GLN A 13 -22.10 10.52 14.23
C GLN A 13 -21.72 9.74 15.50
N LYS A 14 -21.05 10.39 16.47
CA LYS A 14 -20.76 9.86 17.82
C LYS A 14 -20.29 8.39 17.85
N ASN A 15 -19.23 8.07 17.10
CA ASN A 15 -18.61 6.73 16.99
C ASN A 15 -19.42 5.66 16.25
N LYS A 16 -20.49 6.05 15.57
CA LYS A 16 -21.31 5.17 14.75
C LYS A 16 -21.37 5.72 13.34
N ALA A 17 -21.17 4.84 12.37
CA ALA A 17 -21.35 5.16 10.97
C ALA A 17 -22.41 4.26 10.35
N GLY A 18 -23.18 4.81 9.43
CA GLY A 18 -23.88 4.03 8.42
C GLY A 18 -23.15 4.23 7.10
N ILE A 19 -23.01 3.16 6.34
CA ILE A 19 -22.40 3.19 5.02
C ILE A 19 -23.40 2.63 4.01
N SER A 20 -23.30 3.10 2.78
CA SER A 20 -24.04 2.48 1.69
C SER A 20 -23.30 2.59 0.37
N PHE A 21 -23.68 1.75 -0.57
CA PHE A 21 -23.19 1.77 -1.93
C PHE A 21 -24.28 1.35 -2.91
N LEU A 22 -24.21 1.87 -4.13
CA LEU A 22 -25.10 1.54 -5.23
C LEU A 22 -24.27 1.12 -6.44
N ILE A 23 -24.44 -0.11 -6.89
CA ILE A 23 -23.79 -0.66 -8.09
C ILE A 23 -24.78 -0.61 -9.25
N ILE A 24 -24.37 0.06 -10.32
CA ILE A 24 -25.12 0.15 -11.58
C ILE A 24 -24.28 -0.56 -12.64
N ASN A 25 -24.74 -1.73 -13.08
CA ASN A 25 -24.14 -2.48 -14.16
C ASN A 25 -25.12 -2.52 -15.34
N PRO A 26 -24.78 -1.94 -16.51
CA PRO A 26 -25.65 -1.96 -17.68
C PRO A 26 -26.19 -3.35 -18.02
N GLY A 27 -27.50 -3.44 -18.23
CA GLY A 27 -28.18 -4.72 -18.52
C GLY A 27 -28.49 -5.58 -17.29
N LYS A 28 -28.21 -5.11 -16.07
CA LYS A 28 -28.63 -5.74 -14.81
C LYS A 28 -29.39 -4.75 -13.92
N ASN A 29 -30.15 -5.29 -12.97
CA ASN A 29 -30.80 -4.48 -11.94
C ASN A 29 -29.76 -3.75 -11.09
N LYS A 30 -30.12 -2.56 -10.59
CA LYS A 30 -29.27 -1.82 -9.65
C LYS A 30 -29.22 -2.55 -8.32
N ILE A 31 -28.06 -2.60 -7.70
CA ILE A 31 -27.86 -3.23 -6.40
C ILE A 31 -27.48 -2.18 -5.38
N LEU A 32 -28.27 -2.05 -4.32
CA LEU A 32 -28.03 -1.14 -3.21
C LEU A 32 -27.64 -1.96 -1.98
N GLY A 33 -26.47 -1.66 -1.41
CA GLY A 33 -26.00 -2.26 -0.16
C GLY A 33 -25.97 -1.21 0.94
N TYR A 34 -26.35 -1.59 2.16
CA TYR A 34 -26.12 -0.75 3.34
C TYR A 34 -25.82 -1.55 4.60
N THR A 35 -25.09 -0.94 5.52
CA THR A 35 -24.85 -1.48 6.86
C THR A 35 -24.39 -0.38 7.81
N ASN A 36 -24.19 -0.71 9.08
CA ASN A 36 -23.60 0.18 10.05
C ASN A 36 -22.42 -0.45 10.76
N LEU A 37 -21.52 0.41 11.23
CA LEU A 37 -20.31 -0.01 11.92
C LEU A 37 -19.82 1.05 12.89
N LYS A 38 -18.90 0.63 13.76
CA LYS A 38 -18.19 1.55 14.65
C LYS A 38 -17.06 2.20 13.86
N CYS A 39 -17.18 3.50 13.63
CA CYS A 39 -16.12 4.35 13.11
C CYS A 39 -15.65 5.32 14.19
N LYS A 40 -14.47 5.90 14.01
CA LYS A 40 -13.96 6.99 14.85
C LYS A 40 -13.97 8.34 14.14
N LYS A 41 -14.12 8.34 12.81
CA LYS A 41 -13.99 9.54 11.96
C LYS A 41 -14.89 9.42 10.73
N ASN A 42 -15.24 10.57 10.14
CA ASN A 42 -16.03 10.62 8.91
C ASN A 42 -15.34 9.90 7.74
N ILE A 43 -14.09 10.27 7.44
CA ILE A 43 -13.27 9.61 6.41
C ILE A 43 -13.18 8.08 6.56
N GLN A 44 -13.31 7.56 7.79
CA GLN A 44 -13.33 6.12 7.99
C GLN A 44 -14.63 5.50 7.47
N ALA A 45 -15.76 6.17 7.62
CA ALA A 45 -17.04 5.75 7.05
C ALA A 45 -16.98 5.74 5.52
N GLU A 46 -16.46 6.80 4.90
CA GLU A 46 -16.30 6.90 3.44
C GLU A 46 -15.46 5.76 2.87
N LEU A 47 -14.27 5.53 3.45
CA LEU A 47 -13.40 4.43 3.04
C LEU A 47 -14.10 3.09 3.21
N GLN A 48 -14.87 2.90 4.28
CA GLN A 48 -15.58 1.66 4.54
C GLN A 48 -16.72 1.43 3.56
N ALA A 49 -17.42 2.47 3.10
CA ALA A 49 -18.44 2.36 2.06
C ALA A 49 -17.85 1.77 0.77
N ILE A 50 -16.71 2.30 0.31
CA ILE A 50 -16.01 1.80 -0.88
C ILE A 50 -15.46 0.40 -0.67
N ILE A 51 -14.84 0.13 0.49
CA ILE A 51 -14.32 -1.21 0.82
C ILE A 51 -15.43 -2.26 0.75
N HIS A 52 -16.59 -2.00 1.35
CA HIS A 52 -17.70 -2.95 1.34
C HIS A 52 -18.28 -3.12 -0.07
N ALA A 53 -18.35 -2.06 -0.87
CA ALA A 53 -18.79 -2.15 -2.26
C ALA A 53 -17.88 -3.07 -3.10
N LEU A 54 -16.56 -2.90 -2.98
CA LEU A 54 -15.58 -3.73 -3.70
C LEU A 54 -15.53 -5.18 -3.18
N GLN A 55 -15.67 -5.38 -1.87
CA GLN A 55 -15.78 -6.72 -1.29
C GLN A 55 -17.04 -7.44 -1.77
N TYR A 56 -18.16 -6.73 -1.85
CA TYR A 56 -19.39 -7.27 -2.39
C TYR A 56 -19.27 -7.60 -3.88
N LEU A 57 -18.58 -6.75 -4.66
CA LEU A 57 -18.32 -7.02 -6.08
C LEU A 57 -17.52 -8.32 -6.29
N LEU A 58 -16.52 -8.58 -5.44
CA LEU A 58 -15.79 -9.86 -5.42
C LEU A 58 -16.64 -11.03 -4.93
N TYR A 59 -17.57 -10.78 -3.99
CA TYR A 59 -18.46 -11.81 -3.46
C TYR A 59 -19.42 -12.37 -4.53
N ILE A 60 -20.01 -11.51 -5.36
CA ILE A 60 -20.98 -11.91 -6.39
C ILE A 60 -20.33 -12.48 -7.66
N ASP A 61 -19.01 -12.71 -7.65
CA ASP A 61 -18.22 -13.31 -8.73
C ASP A 61 -18.62 -12.79 -10.12
N MET A 62 -18.71 -11.47 -10.23
CA MET A 62 -19.13 -10.85 -11.49
C MET A 62 -17.98 -10.96 -12.49
N SER A 63 -18.20 -11.59 -13.65
CA SER A 63 -17.24 -11.48 -14.75
C SER A 63 -17.00 -9.99 -15.07
N LEU A 64 -15.76 -9.55 -14.88
CA LEU A 64 -15.33 -8.17 -15.06
C LEU A 64 -14.62 -7.95 -16.42
N GLU A 65 -14.39 -9.00 -17.21
CA GLU A 65 -13.75 -8.89 -18.52
C GLU A 65 -14.43 -7.84 -19.40
N ASP A 66 -13.62 -7.00 -20.07
CA ASP A 66 -14.03 -5.89 -20.93
C ASP A 66 -14.89 -4.79 -20.26
N LYS A 67 -14.80 -4.68 -18.92
CA LYS A 67 -15.47 -3.63 -18.15
C LYS A 67 -14.50 -2.59 -17.61
N GLU A 68 -15.05 -1.40 -17.41
CA GLU A 68 -14.44 -0.33 -16.63
C GLU A 68 -15.27 -0.15 -15.35
N ILE A 69 -14.62 0.13 -14.23
CA ILE A 69 -15.29 0.46 -12.97
C ILE A 69 -15.01 1.92 -12.64
N GLU A 70 -16.07 2.71 -12.52
CA GLU A 70 -16.04 4.07 -11.99
C GLU A 70 -16.58 4.09 -10.56
N ILE A 71 -15.72 4.40 -9.59
CA ILE A 71 -16.10 4.62 -8.20
C ILE A 71 -16.38 6.11 -8.00
N VAL A 72 -17.62 6.43 -7.65
CA VAL A 72 -18.12 7.80 -7.47
C VAL A 72 -18.34 8.07 -5.98
N THR A 73 -17.64 9.06 -5.44
CA THR A 73 -17.71 9.47 -4.02
C THR A 73 -17.67 10.99 -3.90
N ASP A 74 -18.18 11.56 -2.82
CA ASP A 74 -18.08 12.99 -2.53
C ASP A 74 -16.77 13.38 -1.82
N GLU A 75 -16.05 12.40 -1.27
CA GLU A 75 -14.81 12.56 -0.53
C GLU A 75 -13.60 12.73 -1.46
N ILE A 76 -13.30 13.99 -1.79
CA ILE A 76 -12.21 14.40 -2.70
C ILE A 76 -10.87 13.79 -2.32
N SER A 77 -10.58 13.59 -1.04
CA SER A 77 -9.28 13.06 -0.62
C SER A 77 -9.05 11.62 -1.09
N ILE A 78 -10.12 10.83 -1.23
CA ILE A 78 -10.05 9.47 -1.80
C ILE A 78 -9.77 9.56 -3.30
N VAL A 79 -10.51 10.41 -4.02
CA VAL A 79 -10.33 10.63 -5.46
C VAL A 79 -8.88 11.04 -5.76
N GLU A 80 -8.33 11.99 -5.03
CA GLU A 80 -6.95 12.46 -5.20
C GLU A 80 -5.92 11.34 -4.98
N VAL A 81 -6.06 10.54 -3.91
CA VAL A 81 -5.11 9.48 -3.56
C VAL A 81 -5.06 8.41 -4.64
N PHE A 82 -6.20 8.00 -5.18
CA PHE A 82 -6.24 6.94 -6.18
C PHE A 82 -5.93 7.45 -7.59
N SER A 83 -6.39 8.64 -7.95
CA SER A 83 -6.08 9.25 -9.27
C SER A 83 -4.60 9.57 -9.43
N SER A 84 -3.95 10.09 -8.37
CA SER A 84 -2.50 10.36 -8.35
C SER A 84 -1.65 9.13 -8.00
N GLN A 85 -2.28 7.98 -7.72
CA GLN A 85 -1.62 6.75 -7.27
C GLN A 85 -0.72 6.93 -6.04
N LYS A 86 -1.06 7.87 -5.16
CA LYS A 86 -0.30 8.19 -3.94
C LYS A 86 -0.12 6.99 -3.01
N TYR A 87 -1.03 6.02 -3.06
CA TYR A 87 -0.93 4.77 -2.31
C TYR A 87 0.28 3.92 -2.73
N LYS A 88 0.81 4.05 -3.95
CA LYS A 88 2.04 3.36 -4.37
C LYS A 88 3.28 3.90 -3.66
N ILE A 89 3.32 5.20 -3.39
CA ILE A 89 4.36 5.83 -2.56
C ILE A 89 4.25 5.35 -1.11
N TRP A 90 3.02 5.11 -0.63
CA TRP A 90 2.82 4.53 0.69
C TRP A 90 3.27 3.08 0.76
N ASP A 91 3.04 2.29 -0.30
CA ASP A 91 3.55 0.92 -0.42
C ASP A 91 5.10 0.89 -0.34
N SER A 92 5.80 1.75 -1.08
CA SER A 92 7.27 1.81 -1.07
C SER A 92 7.84 2.19 0.31
N CYS A 93 7.10 2.95 1.10
CA CYS A 93 7.49 3.35 2.46
C CYS A 93 6.86 2.48 3.55
N GLN A 94 6.33 1.30 3.21
CA GLN A 94 5.67 0.37 4.13
C GLN A 94 4.59 1.04 5.00
N TRP A 95 3.90 2.02 4.42
CA TRP A 95 2.83 2.80 5.07
C TRP A 95 3.28 3.53 6.34
N LYS A 96 4.57 3.85 6.44
CA LYS A 96 5.17 4.64 7.52
C LYS A 96 5.73 5.97 6.99
N LYS A 97 5.75 6.97 7.85
CA LYS A 97 6.53 8.20 7.68
C LYS A 97 7.98 7.94 8.12
N GLU A 98 8.88 8.88 7.83
CA GLU A 98 10.28 8.84 8.27
C GLU A 98 10.42 8.67 9.79
N ASN A 99 9.52 9.28 10.58
CA ASN A 99 9.50 9.15 12.03
C ASN A 99 8.90 7.82 12.54
N GLY A 100 8.70 6.83 11.67
CA GLY A 100 8.16 5.50 11.99
C GLY A 100 6.65 5.45 12.27
N ARG A 101 5.96 6.60 12.37
CA ARG A 101 4.50 6.64 12.55
C ARG A 101 3.78 6.31 11.24
N VAL A 102 2.51 5.94 11.34
CA VAL A 102 1.68 5.66 10.16
C VAL A 102 1.60 6.86 9.20
N VAL A 103 1.60 6.57 7.90
CA VAL A 103 1.63 7.59 6.84
C VAL A 103 0.40 8.50 6.86
N ILE A 104 -0.76 7.95 7.20
CA ILE A 104 -2.03 8.68 7.21
C ILE A 104 -2.97 8.23 8.33
N LYS A 105 -3.91 9.10 8.71
CA LYS A 105 -5.03 8.68 9.58
C LYS A 105 -5.87 7.62 8.84
N CYS A 106 -6.45 6.67 9.58
CA CYS A 106 -7.17 5.53 8.99
C CYS A 106 -6.32 4.69 8.02
N THR A 107 -5.00 4.60 8.26
CA THR A 107 -4.06 3.80 7.43
C THR A 107 -4.55 2.37 7.17
N LYS A 108 -5.25 1.75 8.14
CA LYS A 108 -5.79 0.41 7.96
C LYS A 108 -6.79 0.33 6.79
N GLU A 109 -7.75 1.25 6.79
CA GLU A 109 -8.79 1.32 5.76
C GLU A 109 -8.19 1.69 4.40
N TRP A 110 -7.30 2.69 4.35
CA TRP A 110 -6.59 3.04 3.11
C TRP A 110 -5.80 1.86 2.53
N PHE A 111 -5.12 1.09 3.39
CA PHE A 111 -4.36 -0.09 2.96
C PHE A 111 -5.27 -1.16 2.39
N ILE A 112 -6.35 -1.52 3.10
CA ILE A 112 -7.32 -2.52 2.61
C ILE A 112 -7.91 -2.08 1.27
N LEU A 113 -8.30 -0.81 1.15
CA LEU A 113 -8.82 -0.28 -0.11
C LEU A 113 -7.78 -0.36 -1.23
N SER A 114 -6.52 -0.02 -0.96
CA SER A 114 -5.45 -0.14 -1.97
C SER A 114 -5.22 -1.58 -2.42
N CYS A 115 -5.34 -2.56 -1.53
CA CYS A 115 -5.23 -3.97 -1.87
C CYS A 115 -6.40 -4.43 -2.75
N LEU A 116 -7.63 -4.02 -2.42
CA LEU A 116 -8.82 -4.33 -3.23
C LEU A 116 -8.72 -3.70 -4.63
N VAL A 117 -8.32 -2.43 -4.71
CA VAL A 117 -8.14 -1.72 -5.99
C VAL A 117 -7.06 -2.38 -6.84
N LYS A 118 -5.92 -2.82 -6.25
CA LYS A 118 -4.90 -3.56 -7.00
C LYS A 118 -5.43 -4.90 -7.51
N LYS A 119 -6.07 -5.68 -6.63
CA LYS A 119 -6.59 -7.01 -6.95
C LYS A 119 -7.63 -6.99 -8.07
N ILE A 120 -8.58 -6.06 -8.02
CA ILE A 120 -9.58 -5.88 -9.08
C ILE A 120 -8.95 -5.18 -10.29
N GLY A 121 -8.00 -4.27 -10.05
CA GLY A 121 -7.21 -3.54 -11.05
C GLY A 121 -6.41 -4.45 -12.00
N ASP A 122 -5.98 -5.61 -11.51
CA ASP A 122 -5.33 -6.64 -12.33
C ASP A 122 -6.28 -7.26 -13.38
N MET A 123 -7.60 -7.14 -13.18
CA MET A 123 -8.64 -7.65 -14.07
C MET A 123 -9.26 -6.54 -14.93
N VAL A 124 -9.43 -5.32 -14.37
CA VAL A 124 -10.12 -4.20 -15.03
C VAL A 124 -9.56 -2.85 -14.64
N MET A 125 -9.78 -1.86 -15.49
CA MET A 125 -9.47 -0.48 -15.15
C MET A 125 -10.47 0.06 -14.11
N ILE A 126 -9.94 0.57 -12.99
CA ILE A 126 -10.69 1.29 -11.96
C ILE A 126 -10.35 2.77 -12.03
N ARG A 127 -11.37 3.63 -12.00
CA ARG A 127 -11.23 5.08 -11.87
C ARG A 127 -12.06 5.60 -10.70
N PHE A 128 -11.60 6.70 -10.13
CA PHE A 128 -12.30 7.40 -9.06
C PHE A 128 -12.74 8.77 -9.59
N SER A 129 -13.98 9.14 -9.35
CA SER A 129 -14.53 10.44 -9.72
C SER A 129 -15.29 11.05 -8.56
N LYS A 130 -15.37 12.38 -8.58
CA LYS A 130 -16.14 13.13 -7.60
C LYS A 130 -17.59 13.24 -8.06
N THR A 131 -18.54 12.97 -7.17
CA THR A 131 -19.97 13.21 -7.46
C THR A 131 -20.27 14.69 -7.67
N SER A 132 -21.28 14.98 -8.49
CA SER A 132 -21.91 16.30 -8.57
C SER A 132 -22.98 16.45 -7.46
N LYS A 133 -23.32 17.69 -7.11
CA LYS A 133 -24.37 17.97 -6.09
C LYS A 133 -25.77 17.55 -6.54
N ASP A 134 -26.00 17.51 -7.85
CA ASP A 134 -27.31 17.23 -8.44
C ASP A 134 -27.49 15.76 -8.83
N ASP A 135 -26.46 14.92 -8.62
CA ASP A 135 -26.53 13.49 -8.93
C ASP A 135 -27.57 12.79 -8.04
N SER A 136 -28.63 12.28 -8.67
CA SER A 136 -29.72 11.60 -7.99
C SER A 136 -29.28 10.28 -7.35
N GLN A 137 -28.31 9.58 -7.94
CA GLN A 137 -27.79 8.32 -7.40
C GLN A 137 -26.99 8.58 -6.11
N ASN A 138 -26.27 9.71 -6.05
CA ASN A 138 -25.59 10.13 -4.83
C ASN A 138 -26.57 10.43 -3.68
N LYS A 139 -27.74 11.01 -3.98
CA LYS A 139 -28.80 11.25 -2.98
C LYS A 139 -29.34 9.94 -2.39
N VAL A 140 -29.45 8.88 -3.21
CA VAL A 140 -29.89 7.55 -2.76
C VAL A 140 -28.92 6.98 -1.74
N VAL A 141 -27.62 6.88 -2.08
CA VAL A 141 -26.62 6.37 -1.14
C VAL A 141 -26.53 7.26 0.11
N HIS A 142 -26.66 8.58 -0.02
CA HIS A 142 -26.69 9.46 1.14
C HIS A 142 -27.86 9.21 2.09
N GLY A 143 -29.05 8.99 1.53
CA GLY A 143 -30.24 8.61 2.31
C GLY A 143 -30.02 7.31 3.08
N PHE A 144 -29.50 6.28 2.41
CA PHE A 144 -29.28 4.97 3.01
C PHE A 144 -28.13 4.93 4.02
N ALA A 145 -27.05 5.69 3.82
CA ALA A 145 -25.99 5.81 4.81
C ALA A 145 -26.53 6.45 6.11
N ASN A 146 -27.35 7.49 5.99
CA ASN A 146 -28.02 8.12 7.13
C ASN A 146 -29.03 7.20 7.82
N TYR A 147 -29.81 6.44 7.05
CA TYR A 147 -30.74 5.45 7.57
C TYR A 147 -30.00 4.36 8.35
N ALA A 148 -29.00 3.73 7.74
CA ALA A 148 -28.22 2.65 8.35
C ALA A 148 -27.56 3.08 9.66
N ARG A 149 -27.07 4.33 9.74
CA ARG A 149 -26.49 4.90 10.97
C ARG A 149 -27.47 4.91 12.14
N LYS A 150 -28.78 5.02 11.90
CA LYS A 150 -29.82 5.04 12.94
C LYS A 150 -30.22 3.64 13.41
N LEU A 151 -30.00 2.60 12.61
CA LEU A 151 -30.35 1.20 12.93
C LEU A 151 -29.50 0.60 14.08
N GLN A 152 -29.98 -0.46 14.72
CA GLN A 152 -29.13 -1.23 15.66
C GLN A 152 -27.91 -1.82 14.95
N PHE A 153 -26.83 -2.10 15.69
CA PHE A 153 -25.62 -2.62 15.08
C PHE A 153 -25.87 -3.97 14.41
N CYS A 154 -25.54 -4.05 13.12
CA CYS A 154 -25.58 -5.30 12.39
C CYS A 154 -24.37 -6.18 12.78
N LYS A 155 -24.42 -7.47 12.42
CA LYS A 155 -23.25 -8.35 12.56
C LYS A 155 -22.07 -7.73 11.80
N LYS A 156 -20.86 -7.85 12.35
CA LYS A 156 -19.66 -7.30 11.73
C LYS A 156 -19.52 -7.84 10.29
N ASN A 157 -19.25 -6.94 9.33
CA ASN A 157 -19.15 -7.22 7.89
C ASN A 157 -20.44 -7.72 7.20
N SER A 158 -21.57 -7.74 7.91
CA SER A 158 -22.86 -8.02 7.25
C SER A 158 -23.35 -6.80 6.50
N VAL A 159 -23.86 -7.02 5.28
CA VAL A 159 -24.43 -5.98 4.42
C VAL A 159 -25.83 -6.41 4.03
N HIS A 160 -26.81 -5.53 4.22
CA HIS A 160 -28.16 -5.73 3.68
C HIS A 160 -28.15 -5.32 2.22
N ILE A 161 -28.58 -6.24 1.35
CA ILE A 161 -28.61 -6.07 -0.09
C ILE A 161 -30.05 -5.90 -0.54
N LEU A 162 -30.26 -4.90 -1.38
CA LEU A 162 -31.51 -4.60 -2.04
C LEU A 162 -31.27 -4.60 -3.53
N GLU A 163 -32.26 -5.05 -4.27
CA GLU A 163 -32.28 -5.04 -5.73
C GLU A 163 -33.42 -4.15 -6.21
N ALA A 164 -33.15 -3.38 -7.26
CA ALA A 164 -34.15 -2.49 -7.83
C ALA A 164 -35.20 -3.31 -8.60
N GLU A 165 -36.49 -3.15 -8.26
CA GLU A 165 -37.60 -3.74 -9.03
C GLU A 165 -37.97 -2.87 -10.23
N ASN A 166 -37.73 -1.56 -10.12
CA ASN A 166 -37.92 -0.57 -11.16
C ASN A 166 -36.82 0.51 -11.04
N ASN A 167 -36.97 1.67 -11.69
CA ASN A 167 -35.92 2.70 -11.65
C ASN A 167 -35.77 3.42 -10.29
N GLU A 168 -36.75 3.30 -9.39
CA GLU A 168 -36.88 4.11 -8.16
C GLU A 168 -36.97 3.27 -6.88
N ASP A 169 -37.61 2.09 -6.93
CA ASP A 169 -37.90 1.24 -5.77
C ASP A 169 -36.87 0.12 -5.61
N PHE A 170 -36.46 -0.09 -4.36
CA PHE A 170 -35.53 -1.15 -3.95
C PHE A 170 -36.20 -2.12 -2.99
N VAL A 171 -36.10 -3.41 -3.28
CA VAL A 171 -36.65 -4.48 -2.44
C VAL A 171 -35.53 -5.28 -1.80
N PHE A 172 -35.73 -5.64 -0.53
CA PHE A 172 -34.77 -6.45 0.20
C PHE A 172 -34.60 -7.81 -0.47
N LYS A 173 -33.35 -8.18 -0.74
CA LYS A 173 -32.98 -9.45 -1.35
C LYS A 173 -32.40 -10.39 -0.32
N GLU A 174 -31.35 -9.94 0.37
CA GLU A 174 -30.57 -10.81 1.25
C GLU A 174 -29.70 -10.01 2.23
N THR A 175 -29.08 -10.73 3.17
CA THR A 175 -28.00 -10.19 4.01
C THR A 175 -26.76 -11.05 3.84
N VAL A 176 -25.68 -10.44 3.38
CA VAL A 176 -24.42 -11.13 3.03
C VAL A 176 -23.32 -10.77 4.01
N ASP A 177 -22.48 -11.74 4.37
CA ASP A 177 -21.21 -11.48 5.05
C ASP A 177 -20.11 -11.36 3.99
N VAL A 178 -19.79 -10.13 3.60
CA VAL A 178 -18.82 -9.87 2.51
C VAL A 178 -17.40 -10.33 2.86
N SER A 179 -17.15 -10.71 4.12
CA SER A 179 -15.86 -11.24 4.55
C SER A 179 -15.69 -12.75 4.35
N GLU A 180 -16.72 -13.46 3.87
CA GLU A 180 -16.62 -14.90 3.63
C GLU A 180 -15.89 -15.26 2.33
N ASN A 181 -15.86 -14.35 1.35
CA ASN A 181 -15.14 -14.54 0.09
C ASN A 181 -13.64 -14.78 0.34
N ARG A 182 -13.07 -15.78 -0.35
CA ARG A 182 -11.67 -16.19 -0.17
C ARG A 182 -10.67 -15.06 -0.42
N GLU A 183 -10.83 -14.33 -1.53
CA GLU A 183 -9.93 -13.25 -1.89
C GLU A 183 -10.01 -12.10 -0.88
N VAL A 184 -11.22 -11.81 -0.40
CA VAL A 184 -11.44 -10.83 0.66
C VAL A 184 -10.76 -11.28 1.97
N LYS A 185 -10.87 -12.56 2.35
CA LYS A 185 -10.17 -13.12 3.52
C LYS A 185 -8.67 -12.96 3.41
N GLU A 186 -8.09 -13.28 2.26
CA GLU A 186 -6.66 -13.12 2.00
C GLU A 186 -6.23 -11.66 2.22
N ILE A 187 -6.95 -10.69 1.62
CA ILE A 187 -6.67 -9.25 1.80
C ILE A 187 -6.79 -8.81 3.26
N LEU A 188 -7.85 -9.23 3.96
CA LEU A 188 -8.08 -8.87 5.36
C LEU A 188 -7.03 -9.45 6.31
N ASN A 189 -6.38 -10.55 5.90
CA ASN A 189 -5.32 -11.23 6.65
C ASN A 189 -3.91 -10.78 6.29
N ILE A 190 -3.73 -9.92 5.28
CA ILE A 190 -2.41 -9.36 4.94
C ILE A 190 -1.80 -8.68 6.18
N GLY A 191 -0.56 -9.07 6.48
CA GLY A 191 0.23 -8.49 7.57
C GLY A 191 0.30 -6.97 7.41
N ARG A 192 -0.06 -6.22 8.45
CA ARG A 192 -0.11 -4.75 8.41
C ARG A 192 1.31 -4.20 8.33
N PRO A 193 1.77 -3.62 7.21
CA PRO A 193 3.17 -3.26 7.02
C PRO A 193 3.71 -2.31 8.10
N TRP A 194 2.86 -1.37 8.53
CA TRP A 194 3.18 -0.40 9.59
C TRP A 194 3.26 -1.01 11.00
N LYS A 195 2.70 -2.20 11.23
CA LYS A 195 2.83 -2.92 12.51
C LYS A 195 4.09 -3.76 12.60
N SER A 196 4.75 -4.03 11.47
CA SER A 196 6.01 -4.73 11.52
C SER A 196 7.02 -3.82 12.23
N ASN A 197 7.48 -4.24 13.41
CA ASN A 197 8.68 -3.69 14.06
C ASN A 197 9.96 -4.16 13.36
N LYS A 198 9.85 -4.54 12.08
CA LYS A 198 10.95 -4.31 11.16
C LYS A 198 11.14 -2.79 11.13
N ASN A 199 11.81 -2.23 12.17
CA ASN A 199 12.96 -1.35 11.94
C ASN A 199 13.53 -1.86 10.65
N LYS A 200 13.56 -1.06 9.56
CA LYS A 200 14.19 -1.41 8.27
C LYS A 200 15.10 -2.58 8.57
N ALA A 201 14.64 -3.82 8.33
CA ALA A 201 15.46 -4.94 8.76
C ALA A 201 16.65 -4.73 7.87
N ASP A 202 17.75 -4.20 8.45
CA ASP A 202 18.90 -3.69 7.72
C ASP A 202 19.11 -4.73 6.67
N PHE A 203 18.90 -4.37 5.40
CA PHE A 203 18.90 -5.32 4.30
C PHE A 203 20.13 -6.20 4.53
N LYS A 204 19.91 -7.42 5.07
CA LYS A 204 20.98 -8.16 5.75
C LYS A 204 21.61 -9.02 4.69
N TRP A 205 22.19 -8.32 3.72
CA TRP A 205 22.87 -8.88 2.56
C TRP A 205 24.20 -9.52 2.93
N TYR A 206 24.70 -9.20 4.14
CA TYR A 206 25.92 -9.77 4.66
C TYR A 206 25.62 -10.54 5.94
N ILE A 207 26.00 -11.82 5.91
CA ILE A 207 26.04 -12.70 7.06
C ILE A 207 27.51 -13.01 7.32
N GLU A 208 27.96 -12.74 8.56
CA GLU A 208 29.32 -12.98 8.98
C GLU A 208 29.70 -14.45 8.73
N ARG A 209 30.88 -14.68 8.14
CA ARG A 209 31.43 -16.00 7.73
C ARG A 209 30.80 -16.66 6.49
N GLN A 210 29.83 -16.03 5.82
CA GLN A 210 29.29 -16.53 4.54
C GLN A 210 29.90 -15.85 3.32
N HIS A 211 30.66 -14.77 3.53
CA HIS A 211 31.32 -14.03 2.47
C HIS A 211 32.79 -13.84 2.82
N GLU A 212 33.64 -13.94 1.80
CA GLU A 212 35.03 -13.52 1.90
C GLU A 212 35.09 -11.99 1.99
N ILE A 213 35.83 -11.48 2.97
CA ILE A 213 36.05 -10.05 3.16
C ILE A 213 37.44 -9.71 2.65
N VAL A 214 37.49 -8.76 1.72
CA VAL A 214 38.73 -8.19 1.21
C VAL A 214 38.78 -6.74 1.67
N TYR A 215 39.93 -6.29 2.18
CA TYR A 215 40.13 -4.88 2.52
C TYR A 215 40.63 -4.14 1.28
N ILE A 216 39.90 -3.10 0.88
CA ILE A 216 40.19 -2.32 -0.33
C ILE A 216 40.47 -0.88 0.09
N ASP A 217 41.44 -0.24 -0.58
CA ASP A 217 41.71 1.18 -0.39
C ASP A 217 40.47 1.99 -0.80
N THR A 218 40.04 2.89 0.09
CA THR A 218 38.87 3.74 -0.16
C THR A 218 38.99 4.60 -1.42
N HIS A 219 40.20 4.92 -1.89
CA HIS A 219 40.45 5.69 -3.11
C HIS A 219 40.24 4.88 -4.39
N ASP A 220 40.32 3.55 -4.29
CA ASP A 220 40.05 2.64 -5.40
C ASP A 220 38.56 2.35 -5.58
N ILE A 221 37.71 2.81 -4.66
CA ILE A 221 36.26 2.65 -4.71
C ILE A 221 35.62 3.96 -5.20
N ILE A 222 34.91 3.86 -6.32
CA ILE A 222 34.20 4.95 -6.98
C ILE A 222 32.69 4.70 -7.01
N ILE A 223 31.92 5.77 -7.10
CA ILE A 223 30.46 5.71 -7.19
C ILE A 223 30.09 5.84 -8.67
N THR A 224 29.50 4.78 -9.24
CA THR A 224 29.07 4.78 -10.67
C THR A 224 27.59 4.50 -10.87
N GLU A 225 26.91 3.94 -9.87
CA GLU A 225 25.50 3.56 -10.01
C GLU A 225 24.57 4.73 -9.76
N GLU A 226 23.57 4.89 -10.63
CA GLU A 226 22.61 6.01 -10.58
C GLU A 226 21.89 6.14 -9.23
N ILE A 227 21.61 5.03 -8.54
CA ILE A 227 20.94 5.04 -7.24
C ILE A 227 21.76 5.78 -6.16
N HIS A 228 23.08 5.69 -6.24
CA HIS A 228 23.99 6.36 -5.31
C HIS A 228 24.24 7.81 -5.75
N LEU A 229 24.32 8.05 -7.06
CA LEU A 229 24.52 9.39 -7.64
C LEU A 229 23.30 10.31 -7.44
N ASN A 230 22.09 9.76 -7.53
CA ASN A 230 20.83 10.49 -7.40
C ASN A 230 20.30 10.50 -5.95
N CYS A 231 21.16 10.21 -4.97
CA CYS A 231 20.75 10.13 -3.58
C CYS A 231 20.54 11.53 -2.97
N ASN A 232 19.27 11.88 -2.68
CA ASN A 232 18.91 13.21 -2.15
C ASN A 232 19.09 13.36 -0.63
N SER A 233 19.20 12.25 0.11
CA SER A 233 19.43 12.27 1.55
C SER A 233 20.02 10.95 2.05
N LEU A 234 20.92 11.06 3.02
CA LEU A 234 21.60 9.92 3.64
C LEU A 234 21.39 9.95 5.15
N ASN A 235 21.06 8.78 5.72
CA ASN A 235 20.95 8.61 7.16
C ASN A 235 22.15 7.79 7.66
N PHE A 236 23.01 8.45 8.44
CA PHE A 236 24.22 7.85 9.00
C PHE A 236 24.00 7.20 10.37
N GLY A 237 22.85 7.41 11.03
CA GLY A 237 22.58 6.86 12.35
C GLY A 237 23.72 7.12 13.35
N THR A 238 24.21 6.06 14.01
CA THR A 238 25.36 6.11 14.92
C THR A 238 26.71 5.92 14.23
N LEU A 239 26.73 5.65 12.92
CA LEU A 239 27.94 5.29 12.16
C LEU A 239 29.04 6.33 12.29
N PHE A 240 28.70 7.62 12.21
CA PHE A 240 29.70 8.69 12.38
C PHE A 240 30.34 8.70 13.76
N ARG A 241 29.54 8.50 14.82
CA ARG A 241 30.07 8.44 16.18
C ARG A 241 31.00 7.23 16.34
N THR A 242 30.56 6.07 15.87
CA THR A 242 31.36 4.84 15.94
C THR A 242 32.65 4.95 15.13
N ALA A 243 32.61 5.49 13.91
CA ALA A 243 33.80 5.69 13.09
C ALA A 243 34.75 6.74 13.69
N ALA A 244 34.22 7.81 14.30
CA ALA A 244 35.05 8.81 14.98
C ALA A 244 35.81 8.20 16.17
N GLU A 245 35.16 7.33 16.95
CA GLU A 245 35.72 6.67 18.11
C GLU A 245 36.70 5.54 17.74
N SER A 246 36.37 4.75 16.72
CA SER A 246 37.11 3.52 16.38
C SER A 246 38.10 3.68 15.22
N GLN A 247 37.97 4.74 14.41
CA GLN A 247 38.75 4.96 13.18
C GLN A 247 38.66 3.80 12.17
N GLU A 248 37.59 3.01 12.23
CA GLU A 248 37.35 1.88 11.32
C GLU A 248 35.90 1.81 10.85
N ILE A 249 35.70 1.07 9.75
CA ILE A 249 34.39 0.62 9.30
C ILE A 249 34.29 -0.86 9.62
N SER A 250 33.44 -1.24 10.57
CA SER A 250 33.33 -2.63 11.04
C SER A 250 32.45 -3.52 10.15
N TYR A 251 31.44 -2.94 9.50
CA TYR A 251 30.51 -3.70 8.66
C TYR A 251 30.84 -3.49 7.17
N PRO A 252 30.96 -4.56 6.36
CA PRO A 252 31.46 -4.44 5.00
C PRO A 252 30.54 -3.66 4.05
N ILE A 253 31.12 -3.22 2.94
CA ILE A 253 30.41 -2.70 1.77
C ILE A 253 30.48 -3.69 0.60
N ALA A 254 29.52 -3.65 -0.31
CA ALA A 254 29.55 -4.49 -1.50
C ALA A 254 30.11 -3.68 -2.67
N VAL A 255 31.04 -4.27 -3.41
CA VAL A 255 31.69 -3.62 -4.55
C VAL A 255 31.81 -4.55 -5.75
N ARG A 256 31.82 -3.98 -6.95
CA ARG A 256 32.02 -4.69 -8.21
C ARG A 256 33.30 -4.21 -8.89
N PRO A 257 34.19 -5.11 -9.35
CA PRO A 257 35.40 -4.72 -10.05
C PRO A 257 35.05 -4.05 -11.39
N LEU A 258 35.88 -3.10 -11.80
CA LEU A 258 35.83 -2.40 -13.07
C LEU A 258 37.05 -2.76 -13.92
N GLU A 259 36.93 -2.61 -15.23
CA GLU A 259 38.01 -2.93 -16.18
C GLU A 259 39.29 -2.11 -15.95
N ASN A 260 39.17 -0.94 -15.34
CA ASN A 260 40.28 -0.04 -15.02
C ASN A 260 41.02 -0.39 -13.71
N GLY A 261 40.73 -1.55 -13.11
CA GLY A 261 41.33 -1.99 -11.85
C GLY A 261 40.75 -1.34 -10.59
N LYS A 262 39.77 -0.44 -10.73
CA LYS A 262 39.01 0.14 -9.60
C LYS A 262 37.76 -0.67 -9.30
N TYR A 263 37.02 -0.25 -8.28
CA TYR A 263 35.78 -0.87 -7.85
C TYR A 263 34.63 0.13 -7.90
N SER A 264 33.48 -0.29 -8.41
CA SER A 264 32.22 0.43 -8.24
C SER A 264 31.54 0.02 -6.94
N LEU A 265 31.08 1.00 -6.17
CA LEU A 265 30.19 0.76 -5.04
C LEU A 265 28.84 0.18 -5.51
N VAL A 266 28.44 -0.95 -4.90
CA VAL A 266 27.15 -1.62 -5.12
C VAL A 266 26.21 -1.39 -3.92
N ALA A 267 26.71 -1.55 -2.69
CA ALA A 267 25.91 -1.32 -1.48
C ALA A 267 26.76 -0.78 -0.32
N GLY A 268 26.14 0.04 0.54
CA GLY A 268 26.81 0.60 1.72
C GLY A 268 27.35 2.03 1.55
N ILE A 269 26.67 2.87 0.74
CA ILE A 269 27.08 4.25 0.44
C ILE A 269 27.41 5.09 1.67
N THR A 270 26.64 4.98 2.76
CA THR A 270 26.90 5.73 3.99
C THR A 270 28.24 5.36 4.61
N ARG A 271 28.66 4.10 4.53
CA ARG A 271 29.96 3.63 5.05
C ARG A 271 31.12 4.08 4.20
N LEU A 272 30.98 4.03 2.86
CA LEU A 272 32.02 4.55 1.97
C LEU A 272 32.22 6.05 2.19
N ILE A 273 31.13 6.81 2.31
CA ILE A 273 31.19 8.26 2.58
C ILE A 273 31.81 8.52 3.95
N THR A 274 31.40 7.80 5.00
CA THR A 274 32.01 7.92 6.32
C THR A 274 33.51 7.61 6.28
N ALA A 275 33.92 6.53 5.61
CA ALA A 275 35.33 6.19 5.48
C ALA A 275 36.14 7.29 4.80
N LYS A 276 35.65 7.82 3.68
CA LYS A 276 36.29 8.94 2.97
C LYS A 276 36.34 10.22 3.81
N LEU A 277 35.27 10.55 4.54
CA LEU A 277 35.22 11.75 5.39
C LEU A 277 36.18 11.68 6.57
N PHE A 278 36.38 10.48 7.14
CA PHE A 278 37.28 10.25 8.27
C PHE A 278 38.69 9.83 7.84
N ASN A 279 39.00 9.85 6.53
CA ASN A 279 40.29 9.40 5.97
C ASN A 279 40.69 7.98 6.42
N ILE A 280 39.71 7.08 6.56
CA ILE A 280 39.96 5.66 6.86
C ILE A 280 40.51 5.03 5.58
N PRO A 281 41.76 4.55 5.56
CA PRO A 281 42.42 4.15 4.31
C PRO A 281 41.80 2.89 3.71
N MET A 282 41.48 1.90 4.54
CA MET A 282 41.01 0.59 4.11
C MET A 282 39.59 0.33 4.61
N VAL A 283 38.73 -0.22 3.76
CA VAL A 283 37.37 -0.63 4.14
C VAL A 283 37.13 -2.11 3.84
N PRO A 284 36.46 -2.85 4.74
CA PRO A 284 36.08 -4.22 4.48
C PRO A 284 35.05 -4.28 3.35
N CYS A 285 35.31 -5.10 2.36
CA CYS A 285 34.52 -5.21 1.14
C CYS A 285 34.15 -6.67 0.85
N VAL A 286 32.95 -6.87 0.34
CA VAL A 286 32.54 -8.10 -0.34
C VAL A 286 32.54 -7.82 -1.84
N ILE A 287 33.32 -8.60 -2.59
CA ILE A 287 33.40 -8.48 -4.04
C ILE A 287 32.21 -9.24 -4.66
N THR A 288 31.53 -8.58 -5.58
CA THR A 288 30.39 -9.12 -6.33
C THR A 288 30.51 -8.80 -7.82
N HIS A 289 29.82 -9.57 -8.67
CA HIS A 289 29.70 -9.27 -10.11
C HIS A 289 28.41 -8.54 -10.46
N PHE A 290 27.51 -8.36 -9.48
CA PHE A 290 26.20 -7.75 -9.68
C PHE A 290 26.23 -6.22 -9.67
N THR A 291 25.34 -5.61 -10.45
CA THR A 291 24.85 -4.25 -10.23
C THR A 291 24.01 -4.20 -8.94
N ASN A 292 23.75 -3.01 -8.39
CA ASN A 292 22.89 -2.86 -7.22
C ASN A 292 21.49 -3.43 -7.43
N GLU A 293 20.89 -3.26 -8.60
CA GLU A 293 19.57 -3.83 -8.87
C GLU A 293 19.59 -5.36 -8.80
N GLU A 294 20.58 -5.99 -9.43
CA GLU A 294 20.75 -7.45 -9.41
C GLU A 294 21.08 -7.95 -8.01
N PHE A 295 21.94 -7.22 -7.30
CA PHE A 295 22.35 -7.51 -5.94
C PHE A 295 21.16 -7.49 -4.97
N ILE A 296 20.28 -6.50 -5.11
CA ILE A 296 19.04 -6.41 -4.33
C ILE A 296 18.12 -7.57 -4.71
N LYS A 297 17.89 -7.82 -6.01
CA LYS A 297 17.00 -8.91 -6.48
C LYS A 297 17.44 -10.27 -5.92
N GLN A 298 18.72 -10.61 -6.00
CA GLN A 298 19.23 -11.89 -5.52
C GLN A 298 19.10 -12.05 -4.00
N ASN A 299 19.45 -11.01 -3.25
CA ASN A 299 19.36 -11.04 -1.79
C ASN A 299 17.91 -10.95 -1.27
N LEU A 300 16.97 -10.42 -2.05
CA LEU A 300 15.54 -10.49 -1.74
C LEU A 300 14.96 -11.90 -2.00
N VAL A 301 15.42 -12.60 -3.04
CA VAL A 301 15.01 -13.99 -3.35
C VAL A 301 15.51 -14.95 -2.27
N ASN A 302 16.73 -14.79 -1.78
CA ASN A 302 17.30 -15.67 -0.74
C ASN A 302 16.63 -15.53 0.63
N VAL A 303 15.97 -14.40 0.91
CA VAL A 303 15.19 -14.20 2.15
C VAL A 303 13.82 -14.90 2.08
N GLY A 304 13.34 -15.25 0.88
CA GLY A 304 12.08 -15.96 0.66
C GLY A 304 12.19 -17.48 0.64
N GLY A 305 13.39 -18.05 0.52
CA GLY A 305 13.63 -19.49 0.40
C GLY A 305 13.92 -20.24 1.70
N ASN A 306 14.03 -19.54 2.84
CA ASN A 306 14.26 -20.14 4.16
C ASN A 306 13.05 -19.97 5.08
N ASN A 307 11.88 -20.44 4.63
CA ASN A 307 10.72 -20.75 5.49
C ASN A 307 10.03 -22.01 4.98
#